data_AF-A0A9P6XZS2-F1
#
_entry.id   AF-A0A9P6XZS2-F1
#
_cell.length_a   1.000
_cell.length_b   1.000
_cell.length_c   1.000
_cell.angle_alpha   90.00
_cell.angle_beta   90.00
_cell.angle_gamma   90.00
#
_symmetry.space_group_name_H-M   'P 1'
#
loop_
_entity.id
_entity.type
_entity.pdbx_description
1 polymer ?
#
loop_
_entity_poly.entity_id
_entity_poly.type
_entity_poly.pdbx_seq_one_letter_code
_entity_poly.pdbx_strand_id
1 'polypeptide(L)'
;MQLHSDTFHPTVKAWLFLTDVEQGDGPFVYVPGSHRVNRRRLAWLRRQSMHAQSLDRLSARGSLRVSQDALRRMGYAEPRTFSVKRNTLVGADTSGFHSRGPSNHPATRIEIWGYGRRIPFCLGPAGISIDCRS
;
A
#
# COMPACT_ATOMS: atom_id res chain seq x y z
N MET A 1 11.36 -6.92 -5.41
CA MET A 1 10.31 -6.10 -4.75
C MET A 1 9.01 -6.88 -4.73
N GLN A 2 8.29 -6.94 -3.60
CA GLN A 2 7.05 -7.73 -3.46
C GLN A 2 5.85 -6.79 -3.26
N LEU A 3 5.29 -6.30 -4.37
CA LEU A 3 4.11 -5.43 -4.36
C LEU A 3 2.89 -6.19 -3.84
N HIS A 4 2.14 -5.54 -2.95
CA HIS A 4 0.93 -6.08 -2.35
C HIS A 4 -0.09 -4.99 -2.05
N SER A 5 -1.32 -5.45 -1.84
CA SER A 5 -2.46 -4.66 -1.35
C SER A 5 -2.80 -5.17 0.03
N ASP A 6 -2.86 -4.31 1.06
CA ASP A 6 -3.11 -4.76 2.44
C ASP A 6 -4.56 -5.19 2.66
N THR A 7 -5.46 -4.62 1.87
CA THR A 7 -6.91 -4.80 2.00
C THR A 7 -7.59 -4.56 0.66
N PHE A 8 -8.89 -4.86 0.58
CA PHE A 8 -9.73 -4.65 -0.62
C PHE A 8 -10.50 -3.31 -0.59
N HIS A 9 -10.48 -2.59 0.53
CA HIS A 9 -11.25 -1.36 0.71
C HIS A 9 -10.37 -0.19 1.16
N PRO A 10 -10.75 1.07 0.89
CA PRO A 10 -9.95 2.23 1.24
C PRO A 10 -9.49 2.23 2.68
N THR A 11 -8.18 2.32 2.88
CA THR A 11 -7.51 2.36 4.19
C THR A 11 -6.28 3.22 4.05
N VAL A 12 -6.17 4.27 4.84
CA VAL A 12 -4.98 5.14 4.80
C VAL A 12 -3.94 4.62 5.77
N LYS A 13 -2.68 4.57 5.34
CA LYS A 13 -1.52 4.46 6.22
C LYS A 13 -0.61 5.67 5.97
N ALA A 14 -0.01 6.17 7.04
CA ALA A 14 0.93 7.27 6.98
C ALA A 14 2.23 6.89 7.68
N TRP A 15 3.34 7.42 7.18
CA TRP A 15 4.69 7.23 7.68
C TRP A 15 5.38 8.59 7.79
N LEU A 16 5.73 8.99 9.01
CA LEU A 16 6.61 10.12 9.27
C LEU A 16 8.04 9.60 9.36
N PHE A 17 8.87 9.93 8.37
CA PHE A 17 10.26 9.50 8.32
C PHE A 17 11.13 10.38 9.22
N LEU A 18 11.85 9.76 10.15
CA LEU A 18 12.74 10.44 11.10
C LEU A 18 14.21 10.47 10.62
N THR A 19 14.50 9.71 9.57
CA THR A 19 15.79 9.71 8.86
C THR A 19 15.56 10.07 7.39
N ASP A 20 16.61 10.54 6.72
CA ASP A 20 16.61 10.60 5.26
C ASP A 20 16.46 9.17 4.70
N VAL A 21 15.80 9.04 3.55
CA VAL A 21 15.57 7.77 2.87
C VAL A 21 15.91 7.94 1.39
N GLU A 22 17.02 7.37 0.99
CA GLU A 22 17.48 7.32 -0.39
C GLU A 22 16.93 6.12 -1.14
N GLN A 23 17.26 6.00 -2.44
CA GLN A 23 16.75 4.93 -3.30
C GLN A 23 17.20 3.54 -2.81
N GLY A 24 18.39 3.46 -2.20
CA GLY A 24 19.01 2.24 -1.69
C GLY A 24 18.62 1.85 -0.27
N ASP A 25 17.83 2.67 0.45
CA ASP A 25 17.50 2.47 1.88
C ASP A 25 16.24 1.62 2.12
N GLY A 26 15.75 0.96 1.07
CA GLY A 26 14.42 0.35 1.06
C GLY A 26 13.31 1.40 1.20
N PRO A 27 13.19 2.37 0.27
CA PRO A 27 12.17 3.42 0.30
C PRO A 27 10.74 2.86 0.20
N PHE A 28 9.75 3.70 0.50
CA PHE A 28 8.36 3.36 0.20
C PHE A 28 8.14 3.37 -1.31
N VAL A 29 7.44 2.36 -1.82
CA VAL A 29 7.08 2.25 -3.23
C VAL A 29 5.57 2.10 -3.35
N TYR A 30 4.95 2.86 -4.26
CA TYR A 30 3.51 2.86 -4.49
C TYR A 30 3.20 2.82 -5.98
N VAL A 31 2.11 2.17 -6.37
CA VAL A 31 1.60 2.17 -7.75
C VAL A 31 0.51 3.25 -7.87
N PRO A 32 0.79 4.41 -8.50
CA PRO A 32 -0.17 5.51 -8.57
C PRO A 32 -1.50 5.09 -9.20
N GLY A 33 -2.61 5.49 -8.56
CA GLY A 33 -3.97 5.17 -9.02
C GLY A 33 -4.44 3.73 -8.78
N SER A 34 -3.59 2.84 -8.24
CA SER A 34 -3.96 1.43 -8.03
C SER A 34 -5.04 1.18 -6.96
N HIS A 35 -5.26 2.13 -6.05
CA HIS A 35 -6.39 2.12 -5.12
C HIS A 35 -7.74 2.32 -5.83
N ARG A 36 -7.75 2.87 -7.06
CA ARG A 36 -8.96 3.01 -7.87
C ARG A 36 -9.22 1.70 -8.59
N VAL A 37 -10.22 0.95 -8.12
CA VAL A 37 -10.58 -0.34 -8.70
C VAL A 37 -11.20 -0.13 -10.08
N ASN A 38 -10.51 -0.62 -11.11
CA ASN A 38 -11.03 -0.70 -12.48
C ASN A 38 -11.61 -2.11 -12.77
N ARG A 39 -12.27 -2.29 -13.91
CA ARG A 39 -12.89 -3.59 -14.28
C ARG A 39 -11.88 -4.75 -14.32
N ARG A 40 -10.64 -4.49 -14.77
CA ARG A 40 -9.58 -5.51 -14.84
C ARG A 40 -9.06 -5.90 -13.45
N ARG A 41 -8.95 -4.92 -12.54
CA ARG A 41 -8.65 -5.12 -11.12
C ARG A 41 -9.73 -5.95 -10.43
N LEU A 42 -11.01 -5.67 -10.67
CA LEU A 42 -12.10 -6.45 -10.12
C LEU A 42 -12.08 -7.91 -10.61
N ALA A 43 -11.85 -8.12 -11.91
CA ALA A 43 -11.69 -9.47 -12.46
C ALA A 43 -10.48 -10.20 -11.87
N TRP A 44 -9.38 -9.50 -11.64
CA TRP A 44 -8.21 -10.04 -10.95
C TRP A 44 -8.53 -10.43 -9.51
N LEU A 45 -9.19 -9.55 -8.73
CA LEU A 45 -9.59 -9.80 -7.34
C LEU A 45 -10.49 -11.03 -7.24
N ARG A 46 -11.47 -11.16 -8.14
CA ARG A 46 -12.33 -12.35 -8.22
C ARG A 46 -11.52 -13.63 -8.47
N ARG A 47 -10.54 -13.60 -9.38
CA ARG A 47 -9.68 -14.79 -9.61
C ARG A 47 -8.85 -15.13 -8.37
N GLN A 48 -8.30 -14.12 -7.69
CA GLN A 48 -7.55 -14.34 -6.46
C GLN A 48 -8.43 -14.94 -5.36
N SER A 49 -9.67 -14.46 -5.20
CA SER A 49 -10.58 -14.98 -4.17
C SER A 49 -10.98 -16.44 -4.44
N MET A 50 -11.24 -16.80 -5.70
CA MET A 50 -11.59 -18.18 -6.07
C MET A 50 -10.47 -19.19 -5.84
N HIS A 51 -9.21 -18.73 -5.86
CA HIS A 51 -8.03 -19.58 -5.69
C HIS A 51 -7.26 -19.25 -4.39
N ALA A 52 -7.92 -18.62 -3.41
CA ALA A 52 -7.24 -18.08 -2.23
C ALA A 52 -6.42 -19.15 -1.48
N GLN A 53 -6.87 -20.42 -1.49
CA GLN A 53 -6.20 -21.54 -0.83
C GLN A 53 -4.86 -21.93 -1.48
N SER A 54 -4.66 -21.62 -2.76
CA SER A 54 -3.41 -21.92 -3.48
C SER A 54 -2.45 -20.73 -3.54
N LEU A 55 -2.81 -19.59 -2.94
CA LEU A 55 -1.94 -18.42 -2.84
C LEU A 55 -0.93 -18.58 -1.70
N ASP A 56 0.09 -17.71 -1.69
CA ASP A 56 0.99 -17.63 -0.55
C ASP A 56 0.22 -17.29 0.75
N ARG A 57 0.78 -17.70 1.89
CA ARG A 57 0.16 -17.59 3.22
C ARG A 57 -0.41 -16.21 3.52
N LEU A 58 0.28 -15.15 3.11
CA LEU A 58 -0.13 -13.79 3.43
C LEU A 58 -1.21 -13.30 2.45
N SER A 59 -1.18 -13.74 1.18
CA SER A 59 -2.22 -13.43 0.19
C SER A 59 -3.52 -14.14 0.52
N ALA A 60 -3.45 -15.40 0.97
CA ALA A 60 -4.60 -16.14 1.48
C ALA A 60 -5.28 -15.43 2.68
N ARG A 61 -4.55 -14.56 3.39
CA ARG A 61 -5.05 -13.73 4.51
C ARG A 61 -5.45 -12.31 4.10
N GLY A 62 -5.53 -12.02 2.80
CA GLY A 62 -6.04 -10.74 2.27
C GLY A 62 -4.96 -9.72 1.86
N SER A 63 -3.68 -9.97 2.13
CA SER A 63 -2.57 -9.08 1.74
C SER A 63 -2.13 -9.35 0.30
N LEU A 64 -3.02 -9.31 -0.69
CA LEU A 64 -2.75 -9.91 -2.02
C LEU A 64 -1.49 -9.37 -2.71
N ARG A 65 -0.55 -10.26 -3.06
CA ARG A 65 0.63 -9.93 -3.87
C ARG A 65 0.27 -9.80 -5.35
N VAL A 66 1.05 -8.97 -6.06
CA VAL A 66 0.88 -8.77 -7.50
C VAL A 66 2.23 -8.74 -8.21
N SER A 67 2.27 -9.33 -9.41
CA SER A 67 3.42 -9.20 -10.31
C SER A 67 3.32 -7.94 -11.17
N GLN A 68 4.45 -7.43 -11.66
CA GLN A 68 4.44 -6.30 -12.60
C GLN A 68 3.64 -6.60 -13.87
N ASP A 69 3.68 -7.82 -14.41
CA ASP A 69 2.85 -8.19 -15.56
C ASP A 69 1.35 -8.10 -15.27
N ALA A 70 0.94 -8.50 -14.06
CA ALA A 70 -0.45 -8.35 -13.67
C ALA A 70 -0.85 -6.87 -13.55
N LEU A 71 0.02 -6.00 -13.04
CA LEU A 71 -0.20 -4.54 -13.01
C LEU A 71 -0.40 -3.96 -14.41
N ARG A 72 0.52 -4.28 -15.33
CA ARG A 72 0.43 -3.86 -16.74
C ARG A 72 -0.84 -4.36 -17.40
N ARG A 73 -1.18 -5.65 -17.24
CA ARG A 73 -2.44 -6.22 -17.77
C ARG A 73 -3.67 -5.49 -17.20
N MET A 74 -3.64 -5.12 -15.93
CA MET A 74 -4.71 -4.34 -15.29
C MET A 74 -4.74 -2.86 -15.72
N GLY A 75 -3.72 -2.38 -16.45
CA GLY A 75 -3.64 -1.00 -16.94
C GLY A 75 -3.21 0.02 -15.88
N TYR A 76 -2.48 -0.41 -14.85
CA TYR A 76 -1.92 0.50 -13.86
C TYR A 76 -0.56 1.03 -14.30
N ALA A 77 -0.19 2.21 -13.77
CA ALA A 77 1.12 2.81 -13.99
C ALA A 77 2.24 1.95 -13.38
N GLU A 78 3.48 2.25 -13.75
CA GLU A 78 4.64 1.64 -13.11
C GLU A 78 4.77 2.11 -11.64
N PRO A 79 5.33 1.27 -10.75
CA PRO A 79 5.57 1.65 -9.36
C PRO A 79 6.49 2.86 -9.25
N ARG A 80 6.13 3.82 -8.39
CA ARG A 80 6.93 4.99 -8.07
C ARG A 80 7.60 4.82 -6.71
N THR A 81 8.89 5.12 -6.67
CA THR A 81 9.69 5.14 -5.45
C THR A 81 9.68 6.51 -4.80
N PHE A 82 9.58 6.55 -3.47
CA PHE A 82 9.58 7.77 -2.67
C PHE A 82 10.84 7.83 -1.82
N SER A 83 11.89 8.43 -2.38
CA SER A 83 13.05 8.90 -1.62
C SER A 83 12.70 10.25 -1.01
N VAL A 84 12.86 10.37 0.30
CA VAL A 84 12.36 11.50 1.07
C VAL A 84 13.39 11.95 2.10
N LYS A 85 13.35 13.23 2.47
CA LYS A 85 14.15 13.76 3.57
C LYS A 85 13.49 13.44 4.91
N ARG A 86 14.28 13.44 5.99
CA ARG A 86 13.75 13.37 7.36
C ARG A 86 12.69 14.46 7.57
N ASN A 87 11.77 14.21 8.48
CA ASN A 87 10.61 15.04 8.75
C ASN A 87 9.61 15.13 7.56
N THR A 88 9.59 14.12 6.69
CA THR A 88 8.58 14.00 5.63
C THR A 88 7.49 13.01 6.06
N LEU A 89 6.23 13.43 5.94
CA LEU A 89 5.07 12.55 6.09
C LEU A 89 4.63 12.05 4.71
N VAL A 90 4.61 10.72 4.53
CA VAL A 90 4.03 10.08 3.35
C VAL A 90 2.73 9.40 3.75
N GLY A 91 1.64 9.68 3.05
CA GLY A 91 0.34 9.01 3.22
C GLY A 91 -0.06 8.27 1.96
N ALA A 92 -0.64 7.08 2.10
CA ALA A 92 -1.16 6.31 0.97
C ALA A 92 -2.40 5.50 1.34
N ASP A 93 -3.29 5.30 0.37
CA ASP A 93 -4.35 4.29 0.46
C ASP A 93 -3.75 2.90 0.17
N THR A 94 -3.69 2.05 1.20
CA THR A 94 -3.06 0.71 1.15
C THR A 94 -3.95 -0.37 0.52
N SER A 95 -5.17 -0.02 0.07
CA SER A 95 -5.89 -0.81 -0.93
C SER A 95 -5.27 -0.73 -2.33
N GLY A 96 -4.42 0.29 -2.54
CA GLY A 96 -3.50 0.34 -3.67
C GLY A 96 -2.27 -0.53 -3.46
N PHE A 97 -1.63 -0.90 -4.56
CA PHE A 97 -0.43 -1.71 -4.54
C PHE A 97 0.79 -0.91 -4.10
N HIS A 98 1.53 -1.48 -3.15
CA HIS A 98 2.69 -0.86 -2.56
C HIS A 98 3.66 -1.91 -2.01
N SER A 99 4.85 -1.47 -1.63
CA SER A 99 5.85 -2.32 -1.00
C SER A 99 6.94 -1.50 -0.33
N ARG A 100 7.77 -2.18 0.46
CA ARG A 100 9.13 -1.70 0.71
C ARG A 100 9.99 -1.96 -0.54
N GLY A 101 10.70 -0.93 -0.98
CA GLY A 101 11.70 -1.01 -2.03
C GLY A 101 12.91 -1.86 -1.61
N PRO A 102 13.81 -2.19 -2.55
CA PRO A 102 15.03 -2.92 -2.23
C PRO A 102 15.96 -2.09 -1.33
N SER A 103 16.68 -2.77 -0.44
CA SER A 103 17.86 -2.22 0.22
C SER A 103 19.09 -2.82 -0.44
N ASN A 104 20.00 -2.01 -0.98
CA ASN A 104 21.21 -2.50 -1.66
C ASN A 104 22.47 -2.45 -0.76
N HIS A 105 22.34 -1.87 0.43
CA HIS A 105 23.35 -1.84 1.50
C HIS A 105 22.66 -1.92 2.87
N PRO A 106 23.41 -2.18 3.96
CA PRO A 106 22.92 -1.99 5.32
C PRO A 106 22.44 -0.55 5.52
N ALA A 107 21.14 -0.37 5.78
CA ALA A 107 20.50 0.93 5.94
C ALA A 107 19.55 0.93 7.13
N THR A 108 19.47 2.07 7.82
CA THR A 108 18.54 2.27 8.94
C THR A 108 17.48 3.29 8.53
N ARG A 109 16.22 2.85 8.55
CA ARG A 109 15.05 3.68 8.23
C ARG A 109 14.14 3.74 9.45
N ILE A 110 14.08 4.89 10.10
CA ILE A 110 13.26 5.08 11.31
C ILE A 110 12.02 5.88 10.92
N GLU A 111 10.85 5.35 11.30
CA GLU A 111 9.56 5.97 10.99
C GLU A 111 8.56 5.81 12.14
N ILE A 112 7.73 6.83 12.34
CA ILE A 112 6.48 6.70 13.09
C ILE A 112 5.39 6.41 12.06
N TRP A 113 4.59 5.37 12.29
CA TRP A 113 3.49 5.03 11.39
C TRP A 113 2.16 4.93 12.11
N GLY A 114 1.10 5.26 11.38
CA GLY A 114 -0.28 5.15 11.83
C GLY A 114 -1.19 4.78 10.66
N TYR A 115 -2.38 4.27 10.94
CA TYR A 115 -3.36 3.95 9.92
C TYR A 115 -4.76 4.36 10.36
N GLY A 116 -5.56 4.79 9.38
CA GLY A 116 -6.98 5.07 9.53
C GLY A 116 -7.76 4.07 8.71
N ARG A 117 -8.55 3.23 9.38
CA ARG A 117 -9.37 2.20 8.72
C ARG A 117 -10.83 2.35 9.13
N ARG A 118 -11.71 2.46 8.13
CA ARG A 118 -13.15 2.30 8.35
C ARG A 118 -13.54 0.83 8.30
N ILE A 119 -14.58 0.46 9.03
CA ILE A 119 -15.20 -0.86 8.88
C ILE A 119 -15.80 -0.93 7.47
N PRO A 120 -15.39 -1.89 6.63
CA PRO A 120 -15.99 -2.05 5.31
C PRO A 120 -17.49 -2.32 5.47
N PHE A 121 -18.31 -1.74 4.58
CA PHE A 121 -19.78 -1.85 4.58
C PHE A 121 -20.53 -1.11 5.69
N CYS A 122 -19.85 -0.30 6.52
CA CYS A 122 -20.54 0.58 7.47
C CYS A 122 -21.21 1.75 6.74
N LEU A 123 -22.52 1.95 6.98
CA LEU A 123 -23.36 2.96 6.31
C LEU A 123 -23.36 4.34 6.99
N GLY A 124 -22.63 4.51 8.11
CA GLY A 124 -22.59 5.76 8.88
C GLY A 124 -21.55 6.80 8.40
N PRO A 125 -21.71 8.09 8.77
CA PRO A 125 -20.75 9.12 8.42
C PRO A 125 -19.42 8.89 9.15
N ALA A 126 -18.43 8.39 8.41
CA ALA A 126 -17.19 9.08 8.09
C ALA A 126 -16.48 10.05 9.06
N GLY A 127 -16.68 10.02 10.38
CA GLY A 127 -15.96 10.91 11.30
C GLY A 127 -14.50 10.49 11.51
N ILE A 128 -13.55 11.22 10.93
CA ILE A 128 -12.21 11.33 11.52
C ILE A 128 -12.21 12.69 12.22
N SER A 129 -12.43 12.68 13.53
CA SER A 129 -12.22 13.84 14.39
C SER A 129 -10.79 13.77 14.92
N ILE A 130 -9.95 14.73 14.54
CA ILE A 130 -8.72 15.04 15.26
C ILE A 130 -9.03 16.32 16.04
N ASP A 131 -9.46 16.18 17.30
CA ASP A 131 -9.57 17.31 18.23
C ASP A 131 -8.17 17.58 18.79
N CYS A 132 -7.41 18.45 18.13
CA CYS A 132 -6.21 19.04 18.70
C CYS A 132 -6.64 20.30 19.46
N ARG A 133 -6.96 20.15 20.75
CA ARG A 133 -6.99 21.31 21.64
C ARG A 133 -5.55 21.72 21.94
N SER A 134 -5.20 22.93 21.52
CA SER A 134 -4.03 23.66 22.00
C SER A 134 -4.22 24.10 23.45
#